data_AF-A0A7K4C8P0-F1
#
_entry.id   AF-A0A7K4C8P0-F1
#
_cell.length_a   1.000
_cell.length_b   1.000
_cell.length_c   1.000
_cell.angle_alpha   90.00
_cell.angle_beta   90.00
_cell.angle_gamma   90.00
#
_symmetry.space_group_name_H-M   'P 1'
#
loop_
_entity.id
_entity.type
_entity.pdbx_description
1 polymer ?
#
loop_
_entity_poly.entity_id
_entity_poly.type
_entity_poly.pdbx_seq_one_letter_code
_entity_poly.pdbx_strand_id
1 'polypeptide(L)'
;MATEINPLEIKREMIEVYESYLKNPEDKKNRKKIHKLWDTYDGSEDYCLYDSATEKAVGYLGFLLQGGRHEYFTKERVIKEANKILEELRKS
;
A
#
# COMPACT_ATOMS: atom_id res chain seq x y z
N MET A 1 -22.19 9.80 -2.99
CA MET A 1 -22.43 8.64 -2.11
C MET A 1 -21.08 8.29 -1.52
N ALA A 2 -20.91 8.44 -0.21
CA ALA A 2 -19.70 7.97 0.44
C ALA A 2 -19.69 6.45 0.32
N THR A 3 -18.69 5.89 -0.34
CA THR A 3 -18.48 4.45 -0.38
C THR A 3 -18.26 3.99 1.06
N GLU A 4 -19.10 3.11 1.59
CA GLU A 4 -18.80 2.47 2.88
C GLU A 4 -17.55 1.61 2.69
N ILE A 5 -16.43 2.12 3.20
CA ILE A 5 -15.14 1.47 3.12
C ILE A 5 -15.08 0.40 4.22
N ASN A 6 -14.98 -0.88 3.84
CA ASN A 6 -14.81 -1.99 4.78
C ASN A 6 -13.33 -2.19 5.14
N PRO A 7 -12.90 -1.99 6.41
CA PRO A 7 -11.51 -2.12 6.81
C PRO A 7 -10.89 -3.51 6.52
N LEU A 8 -11.68 -4.58 6.62
CA LEU A 8 -11.20 -5.94 6.35
C LEU A 8 -10.89 -6.18 4.87
N GLU A 9 -11.67 -5.54 3.99
CA GLU A 9 -11.45 -5.65 2.54
C GLU A 9 -10.19 -4.90 2.13
N ILE A 10 -10.00 -3.68 2.65
CA ILE A 10 -8.76 -2.92 2.39
C ILE A 10 -7.55 -3.70 2.84
N LYS A 11 -7.59 -4.25 4.06
CA LYS A 11 -6.48 -5.02 4.59
C LYS A 11 -6.09 -6.18 3.68
N ARG A 12 -7.08 -6.92 3.16
CA ARG A 12 -6.85 -7.99 2.17
C ARG A 12 -6.25 -7.45 0.88
N GLU A 13 -6.80 -6.35 0.35
CA GLU A 13 -6.27 -5.71 -0.86
C GLU A 13 -4.82 -5.23 -0.67
N MET A 14 -4.49 -4.65 0.49
CA MET A 14 -3.14 -4.23 0.82
C MET A 14 -2.20 -5.43 0.86
N ILE A 15 -2.56 -6.53 1.52
CA ILE A 15 -1.73 -7.74 1.56
C ILE A 15 -1.42 -8.22 0.13
N GLU A 16 -2.43 -8.36 -0.73
CA GLU A 16 -2.24 -8.83 -2.11
C GLU A 16 -1.31 -7.91 -2.92
N VAL A 17 -1.45 -6.60 -2.74
CA VAL A 17 -0.68 -5.59 -3.47
C VAL A 17 0.77 -5.62 -3.06
N TYR A 18 1.03 -5.72 -1.75
CA TYR A 18 2.39 -5.79 -1.24
C TYR A 18 3.07 -7.10 -1.63
N GLU A 19 2.38 -8.23 -1.56
CA GLU A 19 2.90 -9.51 -2.06
C GLU A 19 3.26 -9.43 -3.55
N SER A 20 2.34 -8.88 -4.35
CA SER A 20 2.54 -8.77 -5.80
C SER A 20 3.67 -7.82 -6.15
N TYR A 21 3.78 -6.68 -5.45
CA TYR A 21 4.88 -5.74 -5.60
C TYR A 21 6.22 -6.38 -5.23
N LEU A 22 6.31 -7.06 -4.09
CA LEU A 22 7.55 -7.71 -3.65
C LEU A 22 8.01 -8.81 -4.61
N LYS A 23 7.06 -9.51 -5.25
CA LYS A 23 7.36 -10.52 -6.27
C LYS A 23 7.88 -9.90 -7.57
N ASN A 24 7.27 -8.80 -8.02
CA ASN A 24 7.70 -8.07 -9.21
C ASN A 24 7.39 -6.56 -9.10
N PRO A 25 8.34 -5.75 -8.61
CA PRO A 25 8.13 -4.31 -8.43
C PRO A 25 7.91 -3.54 -9.74
N GLU A 26 8.30 -4.13 -10.88
CA GLU A 26 8.25 -3.50 -12.20
C GLU A 26 7.02 -3.92 -13.01
N ASP A 27 6.15 -4.76 -12.45
CA ASP A 27 4.90 -5.16 -13.10
C ASP A 27 3.96 -3.97 -13.26
N LYS A 28 3.70 -3.61 -14.51
CA LYS A 28 2.77 -2.54 -14.89
C LYS A 28 1.35 -2.77 -14.34
N LYS A 29 0.90 -4.02 -14.20
CA LYS A 29 -0.42 -4.35 -13.64
C LYS A 29 -0.47 -4.02 -12.15
N ASN A 30 0.55 -4.42 -11.39
CA ASN A 30 0.66 -4.10 -9.97
C ASN A 30 0.74 -2.59 -9.75
N ARG A 31 1.56 -1.90 -10.56
CA ARG A 31 1.68 -0.44 -10.47
C ARG A 31 0.36 0.28 -10.72
N LYS A 32 -0.45 -0.17 -11.68
CA LYS A 32 -1.81 0.36 -11.91
C LYS A 32 -2.74 0.09 -10.72
N LYS A 33 -2.67 -1.10 -10.10
CA LYS A 33 -3.46 -1.43 -8.91
C LYS A 33 -3.08 -0.53 -7.73
N ILE A 34 -1.78 -0.38 -7.46
CA ILE A 34 -1.26 0.54 -6.42
C ILE A 34 -1.76 1.96 -6.65
N HIS A 35 -1.69 2.47 -7.89
CA HIS A 35 -2.13 3.82 -8.22
C HIS A 35 -3.62 4.01 -7.95
N LYS A 36 -4.45 3.05 -8.37
CA LYS A 36 -5.90 3.10 -8.11
C LYS A 36 -6.20 3.13 -6.61
N LEU A 37 -5.50 2.32 -5.83
CA LEU A 37 -5.71 2.24 -4.37
C LEU A 37 -5.24 3.52 -3.68
N TRP A 38 -4.12 4.08 -4.14
CA TRP A 38 -3.62 5.36 -3.68
C TRP A 38 -4.64 6.48 -3.98
N ASP A 39 -5.16 6.58 -5.21
CA ASP A 39 -6.21 7.55 -5.54
C ASP A 39 -7.50 7.34 -4.73
N THR A 40 -7.82 6.09 -4.38
CA THR A 40 -9.04 5.74 -3.64
C THR A 40 -8.92 6.05 -2.14
N TYR A 41 -7.76 5.79 -1.54
CA TYR A 41 -7.59 5.78 -0.09
C TYR A 41 -6.69 6.93 0.45
N ASP A 42 -5.76 7.45 -0.35
CA ASP A 42 -4.92 8.62 0.02
C ASP A 42 -5.67 9.93 -0.25
N GLY A 43 -6.54 9.95 -1.25
CA GLY A 43 -7.45 11.07 -1.50
C GLY A 43 -8.68 11.11 -0.59
N SER A 44 -8.81 10.15 0.33
CA SER A 44 -9.96 9.99 1.22
C SER A 44 -9.59 10.27 2.68
N GLU A 45 -8.92 11.40 2.95
CA GLU A 45 -8.59 11.88 4.32
C GLU A 45 -9.79 11.82 5.31
N ASP A 46 -11.03 11.69 4.80
CA ASP A 46 -12.26 11.66 5.59
C ASP A 46 -12.87 10.30 5.92
N TYR A 47 -12.43 9.15 5.37
CA TYR A 47 -13.24 7.93 5.49
C TYR A 47 -12.49 6.67 5.96
N CYS A 48 -12.76 6.34 7.23
CA CYS A 48 -12.63 5.05 7.92
C CYS A 48 -11.43 4.92 8.89
N LEU A 49 -11.74 4.56 10.14
CA LEU A 49 -10.73 4.22 11.15
C LEU A 49 -10.11 2.87 10.80
N TYR A 50 -8.89 2.89 10.29
CA TYR A 50 -8.10 1.69 10.05
C TYR A 50 -7.38 1.23 11.32
N ASP A 51 -6.99 -0.05 11.37
CA ASP A 51 -5.92 -0.44 12.27
C ASP A 51 -4.60 0.22 11.82
N SER A 52 -3.66 0.40 12.75
CA SER A 52 -2.40 1.09 12.49
C SER A 52 -1.56 0.45 11.37
N ALA A 53 -1.66 -0.87 11.17
CA ALA A 53 -0.93 -1.55 10.11
C ALA A 53 -1.52 -1.23 8.73
N THR A 54 -2.84 -1.22 8.63
CA THR A 54 -3.57 -0.86 7.40
C THR A 54 -3.38 0.61 7.04
N GLU A 55 -3.44 1.52 8.01
CA GLU A 55 -3.16 2.96 7.81
C GLU A 55 -1.75 3.18 7.23
N LYS A 56 -0.76 2.54 7.85
CA LYS A 56 0.62 2.60 7.38
C LYS A 56 0.78 2.02 5.97
N ALA A 57 0.07 0.93 5.66
CA ALA A 57 0.12 0.31 4.35
C ALA A 57 -0.45 1.22 3.24
N VAL A 58 -1.53 1.93 3.52
CA VAL A 58 -2.14 2.91 2.60
C VAL A 58 -1.18 4.07 2.35
N GLY A 59 -0.68 4.70 3.41
CA GLY A 59 0.24 5.85 3.28
C GLY A 59 1.55 5.49 2.56
N TYR A 60 1.95 4.22 2.60
CA TYR A 60 3.18 3.77 1.95
C TYR A 60 3.02 3.44 0.44
N LEU A 61 1.79 3.41 -0.10
CA LEU A 61 1.52 3.17 -1.52
C LEU A 61 2.22 4.18 -2.43
N GLY A 62 2.27 5.46 -2.03
CA GLY A 62 2.96 6.51 -2.78
C GLY A 62 4.45 6.21 -2.97
N PHE A 63 5.12 5.63 -1.98
CA PHE A 63 6.52 5.23 -2.08
C PHE A 63 6.71 4.04 -3.02
N LEU A 64 5.77 3.08 -3.03
CA LEU A 64 5.78 1.98 -4.00
C LEU A 64 5.67 2.50 -5.44
N LEU A 65 4.83 3.50 -5.71
CA LEU A 65 4.66 4.10 -7.04
C LEU A 65 5.88 4.83 -7.54
N GLN A 66 6.59 5.51 -6.62
CA GLN A 66 7.86 6.17 -6.90
C GLN A 66 8.97 5.15 -7.17
N GLY A 67 8.80 3.89 -6.77
CA GLY A 67 9.75 2.81 -7.05
C GLY A 67 11.13 3.05 -6.46
N GLY A 68 11.19 3.81 -5.36
CA GLY A 68 12.45 4.22 -4.73
C GLY A 68 13.30 5.18 -5.57
N ARG A 69 12.67 6.06 -6.34
CA ARG A 69 13.32 7.13 -7.12
C ARG A 69 13.61 8.40 -6.31
N HIS A 70 13.26 8.42 -5.03
CA HIS A 70 13.58 9.53 -4.12
C HIS A 70 14.97 9.30 -3.51
N GLU A 71 15.78 10.35 -3.39
CA GLU A 71 17.18 10.24 -2.93
C GLU A 71 17.34 9.55 -1.57
N TYR A 72 16.36 9.74 -0.67
CA TYR A 72 16.30 9.13 0.66
C TYR A 72 15.61 7.77 0.72
N PHE A 73 14.84 7.39 -0.31
CA PHE A 73 14.12 6.13 -0.40
C PHE A 73 14.62 5.34 -1.60
N THR A 74 15.74 4.64 -1.44
CA THR A 74 16.26 3.74 -2.48
C THR A 74 15.33 2.54 -2.70
N LYS A 75 15.42 1.89 -3.86
CA LYS A 75 14.69 0.65 -4.18
C LYS A 75 14.80 -0.40 -3.07
N GLU A 76 15.99 -0.60 -2.51
CA GLU A 76 16.22 -1.53 -1.40
C GLU A 76 15.47 -1.15 -0.12
N ARG A 77 15.49 0.14 0.24
CA ARG A 77 14.74 0.64 1.40
C ARG A 77 13.25 0.45 1.22
N VAL A 78 12.73 0.75 0.02
CA VAL A 78 11.31 0.56 -0.31
C VAL A 78 10.91 -0.91 -0.21
N ILE A 79 11.74 -1.83 -0.72
CA ILE A 79 11.49 -3.27 -0.61
C ILE A 79 11.54 -3.73 0.85
N LYS A 80 12.51 -3.24 1.63
CA LYS A 80 12.65 -3.61 3.05
C LYS A 80 11.44 -3.17 3.86
N GLU A 81 11.00 -1.93 3.70
CA GLU A 81 9.84 -1.42 4.42
C GLU A 81 8.54 -2.07 3.93
N ALA A 82 8.41 -2.33 2.62
CA ALA A 82 7.27 -3.07 2.09
C ALA A 82 7.15 -4.49 2.69
N ASN A 83 8.26 -5.21 2.89
CA ASN A 83 8.24 -6.49 3.59
C ASN A 83 7.75 -6.34 5.04
N LYS A 84 8.27 -5.34 5.76
CA LYS A 84 7.89 -5.08 7.16
C LYS A 84 6.40 -4.78 7.29
N ILE A 85 5.86 -3.92 6.42
CA ILE A 85 4.44 -3.58 6.39
C ILE A 85 3.60 -4.83 6.10
N LEU A 86 4.01 -5.67 5.14
CA LEU A 86 3.31 -6.92 4.84
C LEU A 86 3.27 -7.86 6.05
N GLU A 87 4.35 -7.96 6.82
CA GLU A 87 4.38 -8.74 8.06
C GLU A 87 3.46 -8.16 9.13
N GLU A 88 3.41 -6.84 9.28
CA GLU A 88 2.51 -6.14 10.22
C GLU A 88 1.04 -6.39 9.83
N LEU A 89 0.70 -6.25 8.55
CA LEU A 89 -0.64 -6.52 8.01
C LEU A 89 -1.12 -7.96 8.28
N ARG A 90 -0.23 -8.96 8.22
CA ARG A 90 -0.57 -10.36 8.46
C ARG A 90 -0.75 -10.72 9.94
N LYS A 91 -0.19 -9.92 10.85
CA LYS A 91 -0.20 -10.18 12.31
C LYS A 91 -1.33 -9.46 13.04
N SER A 92 -1.71 -8.28 12.54
CA SER A 92 -2.90 -7.58 13.00
C SER A 92 -4.16 -8.34 12.63
#